data_AF-K7ARK8-F1
#
_entry.id   AF-K7ARK8-F1
#
_cell.length_a   1.000
_cell.length_b   1.000
_cell.length_c   1.000
_cell.angle_alpha   90.00
_cell.angle_beta   90.00
_cell.angle_gamma   90.00
#
_symmetry.space_group_name_H-M   'P 1'
#
loop_
_entity.id
_entity.type
_entity.pdbx_description
1 polymer ?
#
loop_
_entity_poly.entity_id
_entity_poly.type
_entity_poly.pdbx_seq_one_letter_code
_entity_poly.pdbx_strand_id
1 'polypeptide(L)' 'MLVSADHLKKRTEYLFDNKIISQSLHDGLNWVWDMRNNMYLFLLDGREYENFYNASSHVGCANTFK' A
#
# COMPACT_ATOMS: atom_id res chain seq x y z
N MET A 1 9.86 12.58 -10.80
CA MET A 1 8.43 12.52 -11.15
C MET A 1 7.78 11.50 -10.23
N LEU A 2 7.16 11.94 -9.13
CA LEU A 2 6.45 11.04 -8.21
C LEU A 2 5.11 10.70 -8.86
N VAL A 3 4.95 9.47 -9.33
CA VAL A 3 3.63 8.96 -9.73
C VAL A 3 2.74 9.02 -8.50
N SER A 4 1.65 9.78 -8.57
CA SER A 4 0.70 9.88 -7.46
C SER A 4 0.07 8.52 -7.20
N ALA A 5 -0.16 8.18 -5.93
CA ALA A 5 -0.76 6.90 -5.56
C ALA A 5 -2.14 6.70 -6.20
N ASP A 6 -2.89 7.77 -6.45
CA ASP A 6 -4.16 7.72 -7.18
C ASP A 6 -4.01 7.09 -8.58
N HIS A 7 -2.92 7.35 -9.27
CA HIS A 7 -2.67 6.78 -10.59
C HIS A 7 -2.37 5.28 -10.53
N LEU A 8 -1.77 4.82 -9.43
CA LEU A 8 -1.45 3.42 -9.20
C LEU A 8 -2.68 2.65 -8.72
N LYS A 9 -3.53 3.24 -7.86
CA LYS A 9 -4.81 2.65 -7.46
C LYS A 9 -5.75 2.44 -8.64
N LYS A 10 -5.87 3.43 -9.54
CA LYS A 10 -6.65 3.30 -10.79
C LYS A 10 -6.18 2.15 -11.68
N ARG A 11 -4.87 1.88 -11.70
CA ARG A 11 -4.31 0.71 -12.42
C ARG A 11 -4.68 -0.60 -11.73
N THR A 12 -4.63 -0.64 -10.40
CA THR A 12 -5.05 -1.81 -9.62
C THR A 12 -6.55 -2.11 -9.82
N GLU A 13 -7.41 -1.07 -9.82
CA GLU A 13 -8.84 -1.19 -10.12
C GLU A 13 -9.07 -1.77 -11.52
N TYR A 14 -8.40 -1.23 -12.54
CA TYR A 14 -8.49 -1.77 -13.90
C TYR A 14 -8.14 -3.26 -13.98
N LEU A 15 -7.05 -3.68 -13.31
CA LEU A 15 -6.64 -5.09 -13.32
C LEU A 15 -7.66 -5.99 -12.63
N PHE A 16 -8.30 -5.50 -11.57
CA PHE A 16 -9.33 -6.23 -10.83
C PHE A 16 -10.63 -6.33 -11.64
N ASP A 17 -11.09 -5.23 -12.24
CA ASP A 17 -12.30 -5.18 -13.07
C ASP A 17 -12.20 -6.11 -14.28
N ASN A 18 -11.00 -6.22 -14.86
CA ASN A 18 -10.69 -7.14 -15.95
C ASN A 18 -10.42 -8.59 -15.49
N LYS A 19 -10.58 -8.89 -14.20
CA LYS A 19 -10.36 -10.21 -13.58
C LYS A 19 -8.94 -10.77 -13.81
N ILE A 20 -7.95 -9.90 -13.98
CA ILE A 20 -6.54 -10.28 -14.14
C ILE A 20 -5.93 -10.62 -12.77
N ILE A 21 -6.38 -9.95 -11.72
CA ILE A 21 -5.94 -10.16 -10.33
C ILE A 21 -7.12 -10.56 -9.44
N SER A 22 -6.83 -11.29 -8.37
CA SER A 22 -7.82 -11.66 -7.36
C SER A 22 -8.17 -10.49 -6.43
N GLN A 23 -9.31 -10.58 -5.73
CA GLN A 23 -9.68 -9.61 -4.68
C GLN A 23 -8.58 -9.46 -3.62
N SER A 24 -8.00 -10.58 -3.17
CA SER A 24 -6.91 -10.57 -2.18
C SER A 24 -5.70 -9.77 -2.65
N LEU A 25 -5.30 -9.97 -3.92
CA LEU A 25 -4.18 -9.24 -4.51
C LEU A 25 -4.51 -7.76 -4.74
N HIS A 26 -5.74 -7.44 -5.16
CA HIS A 26 -6.23 -6.07 -5.27
C HIS A 26 -6.15 -5.32 -3.93
N ASP A 27 -6.66 -5.93 -2.85
CA ASP A 27 -6.70 -5.31 -1.52
C ASP A 27 -5.29 -5.13 -0.96
N GLY A 28 -4.43 -6.12 -1.15
CA GLY A 28 -3.02 -6.04 -0.77
C GLY A 28 -2.28 -4.92 -1.50
N LEU A 29 -2.46 -4.79 -2.83
CA LEU A 29 -1.83 -3.72 -3.61
C LEU A 29 -2.30 -2.33 -3.16
N ASN A 30 -3.60 -2.16 -2.89
CA ASN A 30 -4.12 -0.90 -2.38
C ASN A 30 -3.55 -0.54 -1.00
N TRP A 31 -3.45 -1.53 -0.11
CA TRP A 31 -2.83 -1.35 1.20
C TRP A 31 -1.35 -0.97 1.09
N VAL A 32 -0.59 -1.60 0.18
CA VAL A 32 0.82 -1.25 -0.06
C VAL A 32 0.95 0.21 -0.54
N TRP A 33 0.06 0.67 -1.42
CA TRP A 33 0.08 2.06 -1.88
C TRP A 33 -0.24 3.07 -0.77
N ASP A 34 -1.20 2.74 0.09
CA ASP A 34 -1.53 3.57 1.25
C ASP A 34 -0.38 3.61 2.26
N MET A 35 0.26 2.46 2.51
CA MET A 35 1.41 2.38 3.39
C MET A 35 2.62 3.13 2.83
N ARG A 36 2.90 3.04 1.52
CA ARG A 36 3.95 3.84 0.86
C ARG A 36 3.71 5.33 1.03
N ASN A 37 2.47 5.79 0.88
CA ASN A 37 2.15 7.20 1.11
C ASN A 37 2.43 7.63 2.54
N ASN A 38 2.30 6.75 3.52
CA ASN A 38 2.56 7.06 4.93
C ASN A 38 4.03 6.90 5.34
N MET A 39 4.93 6.44 4.46
CA MET A 39 6.35 6.21 4.78
C MET A 39 7.12 7.47 5.18
N TYR A 40 6.67 8.68 4.78
CA TYR A 40 7.34 9.92 5.21
C TYR A 40 7.22 10.20 6.72
N LEU A 41 6.37 9.44 7.43
CA LEU A 41 6.21 9.52 8.89
C LEU A 41 7.29 8.73 9.65
N PHE A 42 8.17 7.99 8.97
CA PHE A 42 9.20 7.13 9.59
C PHE A 42 10.22 7.87 10.48
N LEU A 43 10.50 9.14 10.18
CA LEU A 43 11.46 9.96 10.94
C LEU A 43 10.82 10.75 12.10
N LEU A 44 9.51 10.64 12.26
CA LEU A 44 8.82 11.21 13.41
C LEU A 44 8.82 10.15 14.51
N ASP A 45 9.66 10.37 15.54
CA ASP A 45 9.75 9.53 16.75
C ASP A 45 8.41 9.38 17.49
N GLY A 46 7.40 10.15 17.08
CA GLY A 46 5.99 9.90 17.35
C GLY A 46 5.14 10.99 16.71
N ARG A 47 3.98 10.61 16.17
CA ARG A 47 2.78 11.42 16.38
C ARG A 47 2.10 10.85 17.61
N GLU A 48 1.54 11.71 18.46
CA GLU A 48 0.85 11.36 19.71
C GLU A 48 -0.29 10.33 19.56
N TYR A 49 -0.71 10.01 18.33
CA TYR A 49 -1.78 9.07 18.05
C TYR A 49 -1.41 8.15 16.87
N GLU A 50 -1.04 6.91 17.19
CA GLU A 50 -0.97 5.71 16.32
C GLU A 50 -0.04 5.77 15.09
N ASN A 51 1.18 5.23 15.25
CA ASN A 51 2.05 4.85 14.13
C ASN A 51 1.58 3.52 13.51
N PHE A 52 0.77 3.60 12.45
CA PHE A 52 0.23 2.42 11.73
C PHE A 52 1.27 1.66 10.88
N TYR A 53 2.42 2.28 10.58
CA TYR A 53 3.49 1.67 9.78
C TYR A 53 4.65 1.22 10.69
N ASN A 54 4.98 -0.07 10.73
CA ASN A 54 6.03 -0.64 11.58
C ASN A 54 6.76 -1.81 10.88
N ALA A 55 7.67 -2.51 11.56
CA ALA A 55 8.44 -3.61 10.97
C ALA A 55 7.56 -4.74 10.38
N SER A 56 6.37 -4.98 10.93
CA SER A 56 5.41 -5.93 10.38
C SER A 56 4.80 -5.47 9.04
N SER A 57 4.79 -4.16 8.77
CA SER A 57 4.36 -3.61 7.48
C SER A 57 5.27 -4.05 6.33
N HIS A 58 6.57 -4.24 6.59
CA HIS A 58 7.52 -4.75 5.59
C HIS A 58 7.20 -6.21 5.22
N VAL A 59 6.83 -7.02 6.21
CA VAL A 59 6.41 -8.41 6.00
C VAL A 59 5.08 -8.46 5.23
N GLY A 60 4.14 -7.56 5.54
CA GLY A 60 2.87 -7.40 4.81
C GLY A 60 3.09 -7.13 3.33
N CYS A 61 3.94 -6.16 2.98
CA CYS A 61 4.30 -5.85 1.59
C CYS A 61 4.87 -7.07 0.86
N ALA A 62 5.74 -7.85 1.49
CA ALA A 62 6.33 -9.04 0.88
C ALA A 62 5.31 -10.17 0.67
N ASN A 63 4.31 -10.28 1.54
CA ASN A 63 3.26 -11.31 1.43
C ASN A 63 2.17 -10.95 0.43
N THR A 64 1.97 -9.68 0.08
CA THR A 64 1.02 -9.26 -0.97
C THR A 64 1.30 -9.91 -2.32
N PHE A 65 2.56 -10.25 -2.62
CA PHE A 65 2.99 -10.80 -3.91
C PHE A 65 3.19 -12.32 -3.92
N LYS A 66 2.89 -13.03 -2.83
CA LYS A 66 2.97 -14.49 -2.74
C LYS A 66 1.65 -15.13 -3.14
#